data_AF-A0A2V5LCB7-F1
#
_entry.id   AF-A0A2V5LCB7-F1
#
_cell.length_a   1.000
_cell.length_b   1.000
_cell.length_c   1.000
_cell.angle_alpha   90.00
_cell.angle_beta   90.00
_cell.angle_gamma   90.00
#
_symmetry.space_group_name_H-M   'P 1'
#
loop_
_entity.id
_entity.type
_entity.pdbx_description
1 polymer ?
#
loop_
_entity_poly.entity_id
_entity_poly.type
_entity_poly.pdbx_seq_one_letter_code
_entity_poly.pdbx_strand_id
1 'polypeptide(L)'
;MEPQGPQAPQAPGPRRSSPPAQEVVPVPVPIAPPKPNGPVQKSLVRITATSVEPDYRAPWNAGGLQRGVGAGFVISGNRIMTNAHVVANSRYITVERDGDPNKYPATVQFIANDCDLALITVPAPDFFKNMLPLKFGAIPALESTVSAYGYPIGGERMSVTTGIVSRIDFQLYTHSSIDQHLAIQISAQINPGNSGGPVMQDAKVVGVAFQGYSGDVAQG
;
A
#
# COMPACT_ATOMS: atom_id res chain seq x y z
N MET A 1 86.65 -51.24 -33.18
CA MET A 1 85.80 -50.52 -34.14
C MET A 1 84.51 -50.18 -33.41
N GLU A 2 84.12 -48.97 -33.06
CA GLU A 2 84.59 -47.58 -33.21
C GLU A 2 83.85 -46.83 -32.05
N PRO A 3 84.47 -45.93 -31.26
CA PRO A 3 83.80 -45.37 -30.09
C PRO A 3 82.81 -44.25 -30.49
N GLN A 4 81.52 -44.44 -30.18
CA GLN A 4 80.51 -43.39 -30.31
C GLN A 4 80.75 -42.30 -29.26
N GLY A 5 81.07 -41.09 -29.73
CA GLY A 5 81.25 -39.91 -28.89
C GLY A 5 79.97 -39.46 -28.18
N PRO A 6 80.08 -38.67 -27.09
CA PRO A 6 78.95 -38.27 -26.27
C PRO A 6 77.96 -37.36 -27.02
N GLN A 7 76.68 -37.68 -26.95
CA GLN A 7 75.57 -36.86 -27.46
C GLN A 7 75.50 -35.53 -26.71
N ALA A 8 75.43 -34.42 -27.45
CA ALA A 8 75.24 -33.08 -26.90
C ALA A 8 73.83 -32.91 -26.29
N PRO A 9 73.66 -32.08 -25.24
CA PRO A 9 72.36 -31.82 -24.64
C PRO A 9 71.44 -31.07 -25.62
N GLN A 10 70.20 -31.53 -25.77
CA GLN A 10 69.17 -30.82 -26.54
C GLN A 10 68.78 -29.51 -25.85
N ALA A 11 68.67 -28.43 -26.63
CA ALA A 11 68.27 -27.12 -26.14
C ALA A 11 66.79 -27.11 -25.68
N PRO A 12 66.42 -26.31 -24.65
CA PRO A 12 65.03 -26.22 -24.21
C PRO A 12 64.16 -25.56 -25.30
N GLY A 13 63.03 -26.18 -25.64
CA GLY A 13 62.02 -25.58 -26.53
C GLY A 13 61.43 -24.28 -25.96
N PRO A 14 60.85 -23.40 -26.80
CA PRO A 14 60.36 -22.10 -26.38
C PRO A 14 59.22 -22.24 -25.35
N ARG A 15 59.30 -21.49 -24.25
CA ARG A 15 58.24 -21.40 -23.25
C ARG A 15 56.99 -20.80 -23.90
N ARG A 16 55.86 -21.49 -23.83
CA ARG A 16 54.55 -20.92 -24.18
C ARG A 16 54.27 -19.76 -23.22
N SER A 17 54.07 -18.56 -23.76
CA SER A 17 53.60 -17.42 -22.99
C SER A 17 52.15 -17.65 -22.57
N SER A 18 51.85 -17.43 -21.30
CA SER A 18 50.48 -17.35 -20.78
C SER A 18 49.77 -16.15 -21.45
N PRO A 19 48.49 -16.27 -21.84
CA PRO A 19 47.74 -15.11 -22.27
C PRO A 19 47.60 -14.11 -21.10
N PRO A 20 47.60 -12.79 -21.38
CA PRO A 20 47.45 -11.78 -20.34
C PRO A 20 46.10 -11.94 -19.61
N ALA A 21 46.13 -11.83 -18.28
CA ALA A 21 44.93 -11.84 -17.47
C ALA A 21 44.03 -10.68 -17.90
N GLN A 22 42.83 -10.99 -18.40
CA GLN A 22 41.81 -9.99 -18.66
C GLN A 22 41.38 -9.39 -17.32
N GLU A 23 41.61 -8.09 -17.16
CA GLU A 23 41.15 -7.33 -16.02
C GLU A 23 39.61 -7.34 -16.03
N VAL A 24 39.02 -8.06 -15.07
CA VAL A 24 37.56 -8.15 -14.93
C VAL A 24 37.08 -6.80 -14.41
N VAL A 25 36.64 -5.94 -15.32
CA VAL A 25 35.92 -4.71 -14.96
C VAL A 25 34.69 -5.14 -14.14
N PRO A 26 34.55 -4.70 -12.88
CA PRO A 26 33.39 -5.07 -12.10
C PRO A 26 32.16 -4.46 -12.76
N VAL A 27 31.24 -5.33 -13.19
CA VAL A 27 29.91 -4.92 -13.64
C VAL A 27 29.30 -4.12 -12.48
N PRO A 28 28.82 -2.89 -12.70
CA PRO A 28 28.14 -2.14 -11.64
C PRO A 28 26.99 -3.00 -11.13
N VAL A 29 27.06 -3.39 -9.86
CA VAL A 29 25.92 -4.01 -9.18
C VAL A 29 24.76 -3.03 -9.33
N PRO A 30 23.60 -3.44 -9.87
CA PRO A 30 22.44 -2.57 -9.90
C PRO A 30 22.19 -2.10 -8.47
N ILE A 31 22.33 -0.80 -8.22
CA ILE A 31 21.94 -0.19 -6.96
C ILE A 31 20.46 -0.52 -6.84
N ALA A 32 20.11 -1.42 -5.92
CA ALA A 32 18.72 -1.72 -5.64
C ALA A 32 18.01 -0.37 -5.40
N PRO A 33 16.89 -0.08 -6.09
CA PRO A 33 16.20 1.18 -5.90
C PRO A 33 15.95 1.37 -4.40
N PRO A 34 16.17 2.57 -3.83
CA PRO A 34 15.83 2.84 -2.44
C PRO A 34 14.40 2.36 -2.22
N LYS A 35 14.17 1.53 -1.18
CA LYS A 35 12.87 0.87 -0.96
C LYS A 35 11.76 1.89 -1.19
N PRO A 36 10.93 1.75 -2.24
CA PRO A 36 10.03 2.82 -2.69
C PRO A 36 8.90 3.13 -1.69
N ASN A 37 8.82 2.36 -0.60
CA ASN A 37 7.67 2.26 0.28
C ASN A 37 7.83 2.97 1.64
N GLY A 38 9.02 3.52 1.93
CA GLY A 38 9.27 4.37 3.10
C GLY A 38 8.73 3.82 4.45
N PRO A 39 8.41 4.71 5.41
CA PRO A 39 7.77 4.37 6.69
C PRO A 39 6.32 3.85 6.57
N VAL A 40 5.66 4.07 5.43
CA VAL A 40 4.22 3.81 5.25
C VAL A 40 3.89 2.33 5.33
N GLN A 41 4.75 1.45 4.81
CA GLN A 41 4.58 0.00 4.88
C GLN A 41 4.43 -0.52 6.32
N LYS A 42 5.09 0.13 7.30
CA LYS A 42 4.98 -0.22 8.73
C LYS A 42 3.73 0.33 9.41
N SER A 43 2.94 1.12 8.70
CA SER A 43 1.69 1.71 9.18
C SER A 43 0.47 1.13 8.48
N LEU A 44 0.62 0.75 7.21
CA LEU A 44 -0.48 0.30 6.38
C LEU A 44 -0.96 -1.08 6.84
N VAL A 45 -2.28 -1.25 6.82
CA VAL A 45 -2.94 -2.51 7.18
C VAL A 45 -4.02 -2.85 6.18
N ARG A 46 -4.19 -4.14 5.92
CA ARG A 46 -5.31 -4.65 5.12
C ARG A 46 -6.49 -4.91 6.04
N ILE A 47 -7.66 -4.42 5.67
CA ILE A 47 -8.90 -4.61 6.41
C ILE A 47 -9.79 -5.54 5.61
N THR A 48 -10.21 -6.64 6.22
CA THR A 48 -11.28 -7.49 5.69
C THR A 48 -12.49 -7.34 6.61
N ALA A 49 -13.64 -6.95 6.05
CA ALA A 49 -14.90 -6.88 6.77
C ALA A 49 -15.87 -7.92 6.21
N THR A 50 -16.50 -8.69 7.08
CA THR A 50 -17.67 -9.50 6.76
C THR A 50 -18.89 -8.72 7.21
N SER A 51 -19.69 -8.26 6.26
CA SER A 51 -20.87 -7.43 6.49
C SER A 51 -22.14 -8.16 6.08
N VAL A 52 -23.24 -7.65 6.60
CA VAL A 52 -24.59 -8.13 6.27
C VAL A 52 -25.43 -6.90 6.00
N GLU A 53 -25.75 -6.67 4.73
CA GLU A 53 -26.55 -5.51 4.33
C GLU A 53 -28.03 -5.77 4.66
N PRO A 54 -28.71 -4.88 5.40
CA PRO A 54 -30.13 -5.02 5.68
C PRO A 54 -30.95 -4.94 4.40
N ASP A 55 -31.93 -5.84 4.23
CA ASP A 55 -32.97 -5.66 3.23
C ASP A 55 -34.03 -4.71 3.78
N TYR A 56 -33.96 -3.43 3.39
CA TYR A 56 -34.92 -2.42 3.84
C TYR A 56 -36.37 -2.70 3.38
N ARG A 57 -36.57 -3.52 2.33
CA ARG A 57 -37.91 -3.91 1.84
C ARG A 57 -38.45 -5.12 2.60
N ALA A 58 -37.56 -5.95 3.14
CA ALA A 58 -37.90 -7.11 3.96
C ALA A 58 -37.02 -7.13 5.23
N PRO A 59 -37.26 -6.26 6.22
CA PRO A 59 -36.38 -6.06 7.38
C PRO A 59 -36.28 -7.28 8.30
N TRP A 60 -37.19 -8.25 8.18
CA TRP A 60 -37.13 -9.54 8.86
C TRP A 60 -36.14 -10.53 8.21
N ASN A 61 -35.72 -10.26 6.97
CA ASN A 61 -34.70 -11.05 6.30
C ASN A 61 -33.32 -10.59 6.80
N ALA A 62 -32.55 -11.54 7.32
CA ALA A 62 -31.22 -11.26 7.82
C ALA A 62 -30.26 -10.77 6.72
N GLY A 63 -30.58 -10.95 5.44
CA GLY A 63 -29.72 -10.54 4.32
C GLY A 63 -28.59 -11.54 4.06
N GLY A 64 -27.84 -11.30 2.98
CA GLY A 64 -26.70 -12.14 2.61
C GLY A 64 -25.40 -11.66 3.28
N LEU A 65 -24.53 -12.59 3.66
CA LEU A 65 -23.16 -12.25 4.04
C LEU A 65 -22.38 -11.77 2.83
N GLN A 66 -21.75 -10.62 2.96
CA GLN A 66 -20.83 -10.04 1.99
C GLN A 66 -19.45 -9.90 2.61
N ARG A 67 -18.42 -9.94 1.77
CA ARG A 67 -17.04 -9.73 2.20
C ARG A 67 -16.43 -8.56 1.44
N GLY A 68 -16.07 -7.52 2.18
CA GLY A 68 -15.34 -6.36 1.69
C GLY A 68 -13.87 -6.41 2.06
N VAL A 69 -13.04 -5.79 1.21
CA VAL A 69 -11.61 -5.56 1.48
C VAL A 69 -11.33 -4.08 1.30
N GLY A 70 -10.60 -3.50 2.24
CA GLY A 70 -10.12 -2.12 2.20
C GLY A 70 -8.73 -2.00 2.82
N ALA A 71 -8.23 -0.78 2.85
CA ALA A 71 -6.98 -0.42 3.50
C ALA A 71 -7.25 0.46 4.72
N GLY A 72 -6.27 0.51 5.61
CA GLY A 72 -6.21 1.47 6.70
C GLY A 72 -4.76 1.77 7.06
N PHE A 73 -4.57 2.74 7.94
CA PHE A 73 -3.23 3.07 8.44
C PHE A 73 -3.26 3.45 9.92
N VAL A 74 -2.16 3.12 10.61
CA VAL A 74 -1.99 3.44 12.03
C VAL A 74 -1.83 4.96 12.23
N ILE A 75 -2.56 5.47 13.21
CA ILE A 75 -2.44 6.82 13.74
C ILE A 75 -2.08 6.77 15.24
N SER A 76 -1.85 7.92 15.86
CA SER A 76 -1.52 8.00 17.28
C SER A 76 -2.59 7.36 18.16
N GLY A 77 -2.16 6.80 19.31
CA GLY A 77 -3.07 6.20 20.29
C GLY A 77 -3.54 4.79 19.98
N ASN A 78 -2.76 4.02 19.20
CA ASN A 78 -3.06 2.63 18.81
C ASN A 78 -4.41 2.51 18.09
N ARG A 79 -4.63 3.40 17.11
CA ARG A 79 -5.84 3.40 16.29
C ARG A 79 -5.46 3.26 14.83
N ILE A 80 -6.39 2.74 14.06
CA ILE A 80 -6.29 2.62 12.61
C ILE A 80 -7.38 3.50 12.01
N MET A 81 -6.99 4.38 11.10
CA MET A 81 -7.92 5.16 10.29
C MET A 81 -8.23 4.41 8.99
N THR A 82 -9.50 4.44 8.59
CA THR A 82 -10.00 3.87 7.32
C THR A 82 -11.29 4.60 6.91
N ASN A 83 -11.93 4.19 5.83
CA ASN A 83 -13.25 4.71 5.45
C ASN A 83 -14.39 4.06 6.24
N ALA A 84 -15.50 4.79 6.42
CA ALA A 84 -16.69 4.27 7.08
C ALA A 84 -17.30 3.11 6.28
N HIS A 85 -17.40 3.24 4.95
CA HIS A 85 -17.97 2.19 4.10
C HIS A 85 -17.17 0.88 4.13
N VAL A 86 -15.88 0.90 4.46
CA VAL A 86 -15.03 -0.31 4.59
C VAL A 86 -15.49 -1.17 5.77
N VAL A 87 -16.03 -0.55 6.82
CA VAL A 87 -16.44 -1.22 8.07
C VAL A 87 -17.94 -1.17 8.32
N ALA A 88 -18.71 -0.57 7.41
CA ALA A 88 -20.16 -0.45 7.50
C ALA A 88 -20.84 -1.82 7.56
N ASN A 89 -21.88 -1.93 8.39
CA ASN A 89 -22.68 -3.15 8.59
C ASN A 89 -21.87 -4.42 8.88
N SER A 90 -20.63 -4.26 9.36
CA SER A 90 -19.73 -5.38 9.62
C SER A 90 -20.17 -6.16 10.86
N ARG A 91 -20.22 -7.49 10.71
CA ARG A 91 -20.38 -8.46 11.81
C ARG A 91 -19.04 -8.89 12.36
N TYR A 92 -18.01 -8.87 11.51
CA TYR A 92 -16.66 -9.27 11.87
C TYR A 92 -15.65 -8.49 11.04
N ILE A 93 -14.62 -7.96 11.69
CA ILE A 93 -13.52 -7.23 11.04
C ILE A 93 -12.21 -7.90 11.43
N THR A 94 -11.37 -8.16 10.43
CA THR A 94 -9.97 -8.58 10.64
C THR A 94 -9.02 -7.62 9.99
N VAL A 95 -7.88 -7.41 10.66
CA VAL A 95 -6.79 -6.58 10.20
C VAL A 95 -5.54 -7.43 10.02
N GLU A 96 -4.81 -7.19 8.94
CA GLU A 96 -3.55 -7.86 8.61
C GLU A 96 -2.46 -6.81 8.41
N ARG A 97 -1.27 -7.10 8.94
CA ARG A 97 -0.08 -6.26 8.74
C ARG A 97 0.63 -6.69 7.46
N ASP A 98 1.33 -5.76 6.83
CA ASP A 98 2.16 -6.11 5.69
C ASP A 98 3.25 -7.15 6.09
N GLY A 99 3.31 -8.25 5.35
CA GLY A 99 4.26 -9.34 5.58
C GLY A 99 3.98 -10.22 6.81
N ASP A 100 2.85 -10.02 7.49
CA ASP A 100 2.41 -10.87 8.59
C ASP A 100 1.27 -11.78 8.14
N PRO A 101 1.40 -13.12 8.24
CA PRO A 101 0.33 -14.04 7.88
C PRO A 101 -0.85 -14.03 8.87
N ASN A 102 -0.70 -13.39 10.04
CA ASN A 102 -1.73 -13.41 11.08
C ASN A 102 -2.85 -12.40 10.82
N LYS A 103 -4.08 -12.85 11.09
CA LYS A 103 -5.29 -12.02 11.08
C LYS A 103 -5.67 -11.66 12.49
N TYR A 104 -5.84 -10.37 12.74
CA TYR A 104 -6.19 -9.85 14.06
C TYR A 104 -7.63 -9.37 14.06
N PRO A 105 -8.50 -9.85 14.96
CA PRO A 105 -9.83 -9.27 15.14
C PRO A 105 -9.72 -7.78 15.48
N ALA A 106 -10.59 -6.95 14.91
CA ALA A 106 -10.63 -5.52 15.19
C ALA A 106 -12.04 -5.08 15.58
N THR A 107 -12.11 -3.98 16.32
CA THR A 107 -13.36 -3.35 16.74
C THR A 107 -13.42 -1.91 16.25
N VAL A 108 -14.62 -1.48 15.87
CA VAL A 108 -14.89 -0.09 15.53
C VAL A 108 -14.93 0.74 16.82
N GLN A 109 -14.18 1.84 16.86
CA GLN A 109 -14.24 2.82 17.95
C GLN A 109 -15.17 3.98 17.61
N PHE A 110 -15.05 4.50 16.38
CA PHE A 110 -15.83 5.66 15.91
C PHE A 110 -16.15 5.50 14.43
N ILE A 111 -17.34 5.96 14.01
CA ILE A 111 -17.75 6.07 12.61
C ILE A 111 -18.32 7.48 12.40
N ALA A 112 -17.91 8.10 11.31
CA ALA A 112 -18.43 9.36 10.80
C ALA A 112 -18.87 9.12 9.34
N ASN A 113 -20.16 8.82 9.14
CA ASN A 113 -20.70 8.47 7.82
C ASN A 113 -20.80 9.67 6.87
N ASP A 114 -20.93 10.87 7.43
CA ASP A 114 -20.98 12.15 6.71
C ASP A 114 -19.70 12.44 5.93
N CYS A 115 -18.53 12.10 6.48
CA CYS A 115 -17.22 12.27 5.85
C CYS A 115 -16.58 10.94 5.41
N ASP A 116 -17.32 9.84 5.49
CA ASP A 116 -16.87 8.47 5.18
C ASP A 116 -15.56 8.08 5.89
N LEU A 117 -15.46 8.36 7.20
CA LEU A 117 -14.30 8.00 8.01
C LEU A 117 -14.67 7.08 9.17
N ALA A 118 -13.76 6.19 9.52
CA ALA A 118 -13.86 5.36 10.71
C ALA A 118 -12.52 5.22 11.41
N LEU A 119 -12.59 5.08 12.73
CA LEU A 119 -11.47 4.66 13.56
C LEU A 119 -11.76 3.26 14.10
N ILE A 120 -10.84 2.35 13.88
CA ILE A 120 -10.87 1.00 14.43
C ILE A 120 -9.65 0.76 15.32
N THR A 121 -9.73 -0.25 16.18
CA THR A 121 -8.62 -0.70 17.02
C THR A 121 -8.50 -2.21 17.01
N VAL A 122 -7.30 -2.69 17.29
CA VAL A 122 -7.04 -4.11 17.53
C VAL A 122 -6.85 -4.29 19.05
N PRO A 123 -7.64 -5.14 19.73
CA PRO A 123 -7.56 -5.33 21.17
C PRO A 123 -6.28 -6.05 21.62
N ALA A 124 -5.49 -6.62 20.71
CA ALA A 124 -4.18 -7.22 21.00
C ALA A 124 -3.07 -6.13 20.99
N PRO A 125 -2.47 -5.77 22.14
CA PRO A 125 -1.48 -4.68 22.19
C PRO A 125 -0.22 -4.96 21.35
N ASP A 126 0.17 -6.22 21.22
CA ASP A 126 1.32 -6.65 20.41
C ASP A 126 1.13 -6.40 18.92
N PHE A 127 -0.11 -6.17 18.46
CA PHE A 127 -0.39 -5.79 17.08
C PHE A 127 0.36 -4.51 16.69
N PHE A 128 0.25 -3.48 17.53
CA PHE A 128 0.83 -2.16 17.29
C PHE A 128 2.34 -2.09 17.57
N LYS A 129 2.91 -3.16 18.15
CA LYS A 129 4.35 -3.22 18.42
C LYS A 129 5.13 -3.13 17.11
N ASN A 130 6.10 -2.21 17.04
CA ASN A 130 6.90 -1.90 15.85
C ASN A 130 6.13 -1.33 14.66
N MET A 131 4.84 -1.02 14.81
CA MET A 131 4.11 -0.23 13.84
C MET A 131 4.47 1.25 13.99
N LEU A 132 4.36 1.99 12.90
CA LEU A 132 4.73 3.40 12.88
C LEU A 132 3.48 4.26 12.62
N PRO A 133 2.98 4.98 13.63
CA PRO A 133 1.89 5.92 13.42
C PRO A 133 2.26 7.02 12.41
N LEU A 134 1.42 7.23 11.41
CA LEU A 134 1.60 8.32 10.46
C LEU A 134 1.12 9.65 11.05
N LYS A 135 1.78 10.73 10.61
CA LYS A 135 1.44 12.10 10.98
C LYS A 135 0.71 12.78 9.84
N PHE A 136 -0.28 13.60 10.17
CA PHE A 136 -1.00 14.40 9.20
C PHE A 136 -0.19 15.63 8.77
N GLY A 137 -0.28 15.96 7.49
CA GLY A 137 0.28 17.14 6.86
C GLY A 137 -0.77 18.22 6.68
N ALA A 138 -0.37 19.29 6.00
CA ALA A 138 -1.29 20.32 5.55
C ALA A 138 -2.01 19.88 4.26
N ILE A 139 -2.97 20.69 3.82
CA ILE A 139 -3.60 20.54 2.51
C ILE A 139 -2.51 20.69 1.42
N PRO A 140 -2.40 19.75 0.45
CA PRO A 140 -1.40 19.80 -0.60
C PRO A 140 -1.74 20.89 -1.62
N ALA A 141 -0.74 21.39 -2.34
CA ALA A 141 -0.97 22.38 -3.40
C ALA A 141 -1.54 21.73 -4.67
N LEU A 142 -2.24 22.50 -5.51
CA LEU A 142 -2.58 22.07 -6.86
C LEU A 142 -1.31 21.68 -7.64
N GLU A 143 -1.45 20.70 -8.54
CA GLU A 143 -0.37 20.16 -9.38
C GLU A 143 0.79 19.49 -8.62
N SER A 144 0.71 19.41 -7.29
CA SER A 144 1.71 18.75 -6.47
C SER A 144 1.59 17.23 -6.52
N THR A 145 2.73 16.54 -6.43
CA THR A 145 2.78 15.07 -6.46
C THR A 145 2.31 14.47 -5.14
N VAL A 146 1.49 13.44 -5.25
CA VAL A 146 0.97 12.65 -4.12
C VAL A 146 0.98 11.17 -4.45
N SER A 147 1.09 10.33 -3.42
CA SER A 147 1.06 8.87 -3.56
C SER A 147 0.00 8.27 -2.65
N ALA A 148 -0.91 7.48 -3.22
CA ALA A 148 -1.91 6.70 -2.49
C ALA A 148 -1.40 5.27 -2.24
N TYR A 149 -1.64 4.77 -1.02
CA TYR A 149 -1.18 3.45 -0.59
C TYR A 149 -2.38 2.59 -0.19
N GLY A 150 -2.36 1.31 -0.56
CA GLY A 150 -3.45 0.41 -0.21
C GLY A 150 -3.19 -1.04 -0.59
N TYR A 151 -4.25 -1.85 -0.61
CA TYR A 151 -4.20 -3.27 -0.96
C TYR A 151 -5.19 -3.58 -2.08
N PRO A 152 -4.75 -3.79 -3.33
CA PRO A 152 -5.66 -4.04 -4.42
C PRO A 152 -6.41 -5.37 -4.19
N ILE A 153 -7.66 -5.45 -4.65
CA ILE A 153 -8.42 -6.70 -4.60
C ILE A 153 -7.62 -7.82 -5.27
N GLY A 154 -7.55 -8.98 -4.60
CA GLY A 154 -6.85 -10.17 -5.10
C GLY A 154 -5.33 -10.18 -4.86
N GLY A 155 -4.77 -9.10 -4.31
CA GLY A 155 -3.37 -9.03 -3.89
C GLY A 155 -3.19 -9.07 -2.38
N GLU A 156 -2.11 -9.69 -1.92
CA GLU A 156 -1.64 -9.58 -0.52
C GLU A 156 -0.53 -8.54 -0.35
N ARG A 157 0.01 -8.04 -1.46
CA ARG A 157 1.07 -7.03 -1.46
C ARG A 157 0.47 -5.64 -1.50
N MET A 158 1.10 -4.73 -0.76
CA MET A 158 0.83 -3.30 -0.85
C MET A 158 0.95 -2.81 -2.30
N SER A 159 0.00 -1.98 -2.72
CA SER A 159 0.05 -1.19 -3.95
C SER A 159 0.30 0.28 -3.64
N VAL A 160 1.01 0.94 -4.55
CA VAL A 160 1.27 2.37 -4.51
C VAL A 160 0.89 2.96 -5.86
N THR A 161 0.04 3.97 -5.85
CA THR A 161 -0.30 4.75 -7.05
C THR A 161 0.11 6.19 -6.85
N THR A 162 0.88 6.73 -7.79
CA THR A 162 1.37 8.10 -7.75
C THR A 162 0.67 8.93 -8.82
N GLY A 163 0.31 10.15 -8.46
CA GLY A 163 -0.30 11.11 -9.36
C GLY A 163 -0.09 12.53 -8.85
N ILE A 164 -0.87 13.45 -9.38
CA ILE A 164 -0.86 14.85 -8.97
C ILE A 164 -2.21 15.24 -8.38
N VAL A 165 -2.23 16.29 -7.58
CA VAL A 165 -3.46 16.97 -7.18
C VAL A 165 -4.03 17.73 -8.37
N SER A 166 -5.16 17.29 -8.90
CA SER A 166 -5.79 17.89 -10.07
C SER A 166 -6.86 18.92 -9.72
N ARG A 167 -7.50 18.80 -8.55
CA ARG A 167 -8.55 19.72 -8.09
C ARG A 167 -8.66 19.70 -6.57
N ILE A 168 -8.98 20.86 -6.00
CA ILE A 168 -9.37 21.00 -4.60
C ILE A 168 -10.69 21.77 -4.61
N ASP A 169 -11.76 21.15 -4.15
CA ASP A 169 -13.10 21.71 -4.23
C ASP A 169 -14.00 21.18 -3.11
N PHE A 170 -15.07 21.91 -2.82
CA PHE A 170 -16.10 21.44 -1.90
C PHE A 170 -17.02 20.48 -2.65
N GLN A 171 -17.02 19.20 -2.25
CA GLN A 171 -17.86 18.17 -2.85
C GLN A 171 -18.98 17.77 -1.91
N LEU A 172 -20.15 17.50 -2.49
CA LEU A 172 -21.27 16.87 -1.80
C LEU A 172 -20.87 15.45 -1.39
N TYR A 173 -20.84 15.19 -0.08
CA TYR A 173 -20.67 13.85 0.43
C TYR A 173 -22.00 13.10 0.42
N THR A 174 -21.99 11.89 -0.15
CA THR A 174 -23.16 11.24 -0.77
C THR A 174 -24.22 10.70 0.19
N HIS A 175 -24.07 10.83 1.51
CA HIS A 175 -25.03 10.25 2.46
C HIS A 175 -25.97 11.24 3.14
N SER A 176 -25.63 12.53 3.22
CA SER A 176 -26.42 13.51 4.00
C SER A 176 -27.13 14.56 3.15
N SER A 177 -26.70 14.81 1.91
CA SER A 177 -27.21 15.90 1.03
C SER A 177 -27.20 17.32 1.65
N ILE A 178 -26.64 17.48 2.85
CA ILE A 178 -26.64 18.71 3.65
C ILE A 178 -25.22 19.28 3.78
N ASP A 179 -24.19 18.43 3.75
CA ASP A 179 -22.81 18.83 4.04
C ASP A 179 -21.90 18.71 2.80
N GLN A 180 -21.23 19.83 2.50
CA GLN A 180 -20.13 19.88 1.55
C GLN A 180 -18.81 19.83 2.32
N HIS A 181 -17.95 18.89 1.96
CA HIS A 181 -16.62 18.77 2.54
C HIS A 181 -15.56 19.09 1.50
N LEU A 182 -14.43 19.62 1.97
CA LEU A 182 -13.27 19.84 1.12
C LEU A 182 -12.73 18.48 0.66
N ALA A 183 -12.78 18.24 -0.64
CA ALA A 183 -12.25 17.04 -1.28
C ALA A 183 -11.10 17.39 -2.21
N ILE A 184 -10.14 16.47 -2.30
CA ILE A 184 -8.95 16.61 -3.14
C ILE A 184 -9.02 15.53 -4.21
N GLN A 185 -9.14 15.96 -5.46
CA GLN A 185 -9.07 15.06 -6.60
C GLN A 185 -7.61 14.86 -7.00
N ILE A 186 -7.25 13.60 -7.25
CA ILE A 186 -5.91 13.22 -7.66
C ILE A 186 -5.97 12.40 -8.95
N SER A 187 -4.90 12.46 -9.76
CA SER A 187 -4.79 11.63 -10.98
C SER A 187 -4.31 10.21 -10.70
N ALA A 188 -3.90 9.91 -9.46
CA ALA A 188 -3.51 8.57 -9.06
C ALA A 188 -4.73 7.63 -9.11
N GLN A 189 -4.53 6.43 -9.66
CA GLN A 189 -5.61 5.45 -9.72
C GLN A 189 -6.00 4.98 -8.31
N ILE A 190 -7.27 5.15 -7.96
CA ILE A 190 -7.89 4.61 -6.75
C ILE A 190 -8.84 3.50 -7.18
N ASN A 191 -8.46 2.26 -6.86
CA ASN A 191 -9.27 1.07 -7.13
C ASN A 191 -9.83 0.51 -5.81
N PRO A 192 -10.88 -0.31 -5.86
CA PRO A 192 -11.32 -1.08 -4.71
C PRO A 192 -10.14 -1.78 -4.01
N GLY A 193 -10.10 -1.65 -2.68
CA GLY A 193 -9.00 -2.13 -1.83
C GLY A 193 -7.95 -1.08 -1.47
N ASN A 194 -7.85 0.02 -2.24
CA ASN A 194 -7.08 1.20 -1.80
C ASN A 194 -7.93 2.17 -0.95
N SER A 195 -9.27 2.02 -0.96
CA SER A 195 -10.18 2.78 -0.10
C SER A 195 -9.81 2.61 1.38
N GLY A 196 -9.67 3.73 2.08
CA GLY A 196 -9.29 3.84 3.48
C GLY A 196 -7.78 3.94 3.70
N GLY A 197 -6.98 3.76 2.65
CA GLY A 197 -5.53 3.92 2.71
C GLY A 197 -5.07 5.38 2.75
N PRO A 198 -3.85 5.67 3.19
CA PRO A 198 -3.34 7.03 3.27
C PRO A 198 -2.91 7.55 1.89
N VAL A 199 -3.20 8.82 1.64
CA VAL A 199 -2.57 9.61 0.57
C VAL A 199 -1.44 10.43 1.21
N MET A 200 -0.24 10.33 0.64
CA MET A 200 0.98 10.86 1.24
C MET A 200 1.63 11.94 0.36
N GLN A 201 2.20 12.94 1.03
CA GLN A 201 3.14 13.92 0.47
C GLN A 201 4.20 14.23 1.54
N ASP A 202 5.48 14.27 1.16
CA ASP A 202 6.59 14.60 2.08
C ASP A 202 6.58 13.82 3.40
N ALA A 203 6.29 12.51 3.31
CA ALA A 203 6.16 11.59 4.44
C ALA A 203 5.04 11.91 5.45
N LYS A 204 4.09 12.78 5.09
CA LYS A 204 2.89 13.07 5.87
C LYS A 204 1.62 12.68 5.13
N VAL A 205 0.59 12.33 5.89
CA VAL A 205 -0.76 12.02 5.37
C VAL A 205 -1.43 13.33 4.99
N VAL A 206 -1.78 13.50 3.72
CA VAL A 206 -2.51 14.65 3.19
C VAL A 206 -3.98 14.35 2.93
N GLY A 207 -4.39 13.08 3.04
CA GLY A 207 -5.77 12.66 2.91
C GLY A 207 -5.94 11.15 3.09
N VAL A 208 -7.20 10.70 3.07
CA VAL A 208 -7.58 9.29 3.02
C VAL A 208 -8.12 9.01 1.63
N ALA A 209 -7.59 7.98 0.97
CA ALA A 209 -8.07 7.57 -0.33
C ALA A 209 -9.51 7.07 -0.18
N PHE A 210 -10.45 7.76 -0.83
CA PHE A 210 -11.84 7.33 -0.90
C PHE A 210 -12.23 7.24 -2.37
N GLN A 211 -12.86 6.14 -2.77
CA GLN A 211 -13.45 6.05 -4.09
C GLN A 211 -14.82 6.74 -4.04
N GLY A 212 -14.80 8.07 -4.19
CA GLY A 212 -15.99 8.84 -4.46
C GLY A 212 -16.31 8.78 -5.95
N TYR A 213 -17.56 8.48 -6.28
CA TYR A 213 -18.18 8.59 -7.61
C TYR A 213 -18.00 7.39 -8.58
N SER A 214 -18.92 6.42 -8.47
CA SER A 214 -19.44 5.75 -9.66
C SER A 214 -20.28 6.79 -10.41
N GLY A 215 -19.81 7.26 -11.56
CA GLY A 215 -20.58 8.19 -12.39
C GLY A 215 -21.80 7.52 -12.99
N ASP A 216 -22.92 7.47 -12.26
CA ASP A 216 -24.25 7.17 -12.82
C ASP A 216 -25.04 8.46 -13.18
N VAL A 217 -24.35 9.60 -13.28
CA VAL A 217 -24.91 10.84 -13.85
C VAL A 217 -24.04 11.37 -14.98
N ALA A 218 -23.76 10.51 -15.94
CA ALA A 218 -23.31 10.94 -17.25
C ALA A 218 -23.76 9.96 -18.33
N GLN A 219 -25.07 9.79 -18.51
CA GLN A 219 -25.66 9.58 -19.84
C GLN A 219 -27.04 10.22 -19.93
N GLY A 220 -27.15 11.15 -20.89
CA GLY A 220 -28.30 11.48 -21.74
C GLY A 220 -29.69 11.50 -21.14
#